data_AF-A1KBF3-F1
#
_entry.id   AF-A1KBF3-F1
#
_cell.length_a   1.000
_cell.length_b   1.000
_cell.length_c   1.000
_cell.angle_alpha   90.00
_cell.angle_beta   90.00
_cell.angle_gamma   90.00
#
_symmetry.space_group_name_H-M   'P 1'
#
loop_
_entity.id
_entity.type
_entity.pdbx_description
1 polymer ?
#
loop_
_entity_poly.entity_id
_entity_poly.type
_entity_poly.pdbx_seq_one_letter_code
_entity_poly.pdbx_strand_id
1 'polypeptide(L)'
;MKNKLLAMASTVALLGALPYSAAHAGFTTCSTSDVKVTTVLLSTDTTSDITKPNLPSPINSFDCAGGFAGNDMPEPKDNLGYAGDGLLNGAPQQGGQGGGVLFPGGAFISDTYPLSDLDKDGEVDDPGWIMLGRIDLAKDGTGTFKPEAIGGDDSIVWASFFTVKSNGDGTGTWAFTPDPDVAKRAFDILGKNYFDQFALIFKQSTAFAAYDFTAAQFGIEHPTADMTPLHFGGTFDISKTLGKGLSHVSLWARDPSFGITTVPEPGALGLLGLATLGLAFARRKRA
;
A
#
# COMPACT_ATOMS: atom_id res chain seq x y z
N MET A 1 21.42 47.94 -44.18
CA MET A 1 20.24 47.05 -44.13
C MET A 1 20.31 46.26 -42.82
N LYS A 2 19.22 46.24 -42.06
CA LYS A 2 19.19 45.85 -40.65
C LYS A 2 19.17 44.32 -40.48
N ASN A 3 20.17 43.78 -39.79
CA ASN A 3 20.16 42.42 -39.24
C ASN A 3 19.10 42.33 -38.13
N LYS A 4 18.17 41.38 -38.25
CA LYS A 4 17.35 40.92 -37.12
C LYS A 4 17.66 39.45 -36.89
N LEU A 5 18.46 39.18 -35.85
CA LEU A 5 18.52 37.87 -35.20
C LEU A 5 17.14 37.60 -34.57
N LEU A 6 16.49 36.51 -34.97
CA LEU A 6 15.36 35.96 -34.26
C LEU A 6 15.91 35.01 -33.19
N ALA A 7 15.81 35.40 -31.92
CA ALA A 7 16.08 34.50 -30.80
C ALA A 7 14.87 33.59 -30.60
N MET A 8 15.03 32.29 -30.84
CA MET A 8 14.09 31.27 -30.38
C MET A 8 14.28 31.10 -28.86
N ALA A 9 13.34 31.62 -28.08
CA ALA A 9 13.22 31.27 -26.67
C ALA A 9 12.44 29.95 -26.57
N SER A 10 13.15 28.84 -26.40
CA SER A 10 12.53 27.57 -25.99
C SER A 10 11.98 27.73 -24.59
N THR A 11 10.66 27.81 -24.47
CA THR A 11 9.96 27.76 -23.19
C THR A 11 9.91 26.30 -22.76
N VAL A 12 10.81 25.89 -21.86
CA VAL A 12 10.69 24.62 -21.15
C VAL A 12 9.51 24.77 -20.20
N ALA A 13 8.39 24.14 -20.54
CA ALA A 13 7.25 24.00 -19.63
C ALA A 13 7.66 22.99 -18.54
N LEU A 14 8.02 23.51 -17.36
CA LEU A 14 8.07 22.72 -16.15
C LEU A 14 6.63 22.26 -15.85
N LEU A 15 6.30 21.01 -16.15
CA LEU A 15 5.17 20.34 -15.52
C LEU A 15 5.54 20.13 -14.06
N GLY A 16 5.20 21.11 -13.22
CA GLY A 16 5.22 20.93 -11.78
C GLY A 16 4.20 19.85 -11.41
N ALA A 17 4.66 18.79 -10.77
CA ALA A 17 3.80 17.85 -10.06
C ALA A 17 3.00 18.65 -9.02
N LEU A 18 1.72 18.84 -9.29
CA LEU A 18 0.80 19.36 -8.29
C LEU A 18 0.51 18.21 -7.32
N PRO A 19 0.70 18.38 -6.00
CA PRO A 19 0.17 17.42 -5.04
C PRO A 19 -1.36 17.41 -5.20
N TYR A 20 -1.89 16.29 -5.67
CA TYR A 20 -3.32 16.08 -5.87
C TYR A 20 -3.97 15.87 -4.50
N SER A 21 -4.19 16.95 -3.74
CA SER A 21 -5.07 16.89 -2.58
C SER A 21 -6.51 17.01 -3.09
N ALA A 22 -7.17 15.87 -3.29
CA ALA A 22 -8.60 15.82 -3.58
C ALA A 22 -9.38 16.30 -2.34
N ALA A 23 -9.63 17.61 -2.26
CA ALA A 23 -10.43 18.22 -1.20
C ALA A 23 -11.89 17.76 -1.31
N HIS A 24 -12.26 16.75 -0.52
CA HIS A 24 -13.64 16.36 -0.29
C HIS A 24 -14.15 17.04 0.97
N ALA A 25 -15.28 17.74 0.88
CA ALA A 25 -15.89 18.42 2.00
C ALA A 25 -16.49 17.40 2.99
N GLY A 26 -15.91 17.36 4.19
CA GLY A 26 -16.47 16.67 5.36
C GLY A 26 -15.36 16.03 6.20
N PHE A 27 -15.22 16.47 7.45
CA PHE A 27 -14.23 16.06 8.47
C PHE A 27 -12.86 16.76 8.40
N THR A 28 -12.20 16.88 9.56
CA THR A 28 -10.90 17.56 9.72
C THR A 28 -9.81 16.80 8.95
N THR A 29 -8.80 17.50 8.43
CA THR A 29 -7.56 16.88 7.94
C THR A 29 -6.99 15.96 9.02
N CYS A 30 -6.74 14.69 8.67
CA CYS A 30 -6.08 13.75 9.57
C CYS A 30 -4.60 14.08 9.75
N SER A 31 -3.99 13.53 10.80
CA SER A 31 -2.56 13.67 11.06
C SER A 31 -1.90 12.30 11.07
N THR A 32 -0.69 12.19 10.51
CA THR A 32 0.10 10.94 10.58
C THR A 32 0.41 10.53 12.02
N SER A 33 0.33 11.47 12.96
CA SER A 33 0.47 11.20 14.39
C SER A 33 -0.76 10.58 15.05
N ASP A 34 -1.90 10.52 14.37
CA ASP A 34 -3.14 9.96 14.94
C ASP A 34 -2.98 8.45 15.18
N VAL A 35 -2.30 7.74 14.29
CA VAL A 35 -2.10 6.30 14.35
C VAL A 35 -0.61 5.98 14.38
N LYS A 36 -0.20 5.15 15.33
CA LYS A 36 1.23 4.88 15.56
C LYS A 36 1.48 3.41 15.81
N VAL A 37 2.64 2.95 15.36
CA VAL A 37 3.27 1.71 15.81
C VAL A 37 4.11 2.03 17.06
N THR A 38 3.79 1.37 18.16
CA THR A 38 4.52 1.50 19.43
C THR A 38 5.38 0.27 19.71
N THR A 39 5.10 -0.85 19.06
CA THR A 39 5.77 -2.13 19.26
C THR A 39 5.91 -2.86 17.94
N VAL A 40 7.13 -3.34 17.67
CA VAL A 40 7.44 -4.24 16.56
C VAL A 40 8.14 -5.45 17.17
N LEU A 41 7.71 -6.65 16.82
CA LEU A 41 8.31 -7.91 17.26
C LEU A 41 8.57 -8.81 16.06
N LEU A 42 9.67 -9.56 16.08
CA LEU A 42 9.91 -10.68 15.18
C LEU A 42 9.31 -11.95 15.79
N SER A 43 8.46 -12.65 15.04
CA SER A 43 7.86 -13.90 15.49
C SER A 43 8.58 -15.10 14.89
N THR A 44 9.54 -15.66 15.62
CA THR A 44 10.02 -17.02 15.32
C THR A 44 8.99 -18.02 15.88
N ASP A 45 8.77 -19.15 15.21
CA ASP A 45 7.70 -20.16 15.46
C ASP A 45 7.54 -20.70 16.90
N THR A 46 8.38 -20.26 17.85
CA THR A 46 8.31 -20.62 19.25
C THR A 46 8.05 -19.37 20.09
N THR A 47 7.08 -19.45 21.01
CA THR A 47 6.72 -18.40 21.98
C THR A 47 7.88 -17.99 22.91
N SER A 48 9.10 -18.52 22.73
CA SER A 48 10.28 -18.31 23.54
C SER A 48 11.28 -17.28 22.99
N ASP A 49 11.22 -16.89 21.71
CA ASP A 49 12.24 -16.00 21.10
C ASP A 49 11.63 -14.77 20.40
N ILE A 50 10.82 -14.02 21.14
CA ILE A 50 10.36 -12.69 20.70
C ILE A 50 11.56 -11.73 20.70
N THR A 51 12.09 -11.43 19.51
CA THR A 51 13.15 -10.43 19.36
C THR A 51 12.53 -9.08 19.02
N LYS A 52 12.84 -8.04 19.81
CA LYS A 52 12.46 -6.66 19.51
C LYS A 52 13.54 -6.02 18.63
N PRO A 53 13.27 -5.73 17.34
CA PRO A 53 14.23 -5.00 16.52
C PRO A 53 14.46 -3.60 17.09
N ASN A 54 15.69 -3.09 16.94
CA ASN A 54 16.06 -1.76 17.41
C ASN A 54 15.55 -0.69 16.43
N LEU A 55 14.24 -0.45 16.47
CA LEU A 55 13.56 0.54 15.65
C LEU A 55 13.21 1.77 16.49
N PRO A 56 13.20 2.99 15.90
CA PRO A 56 12.66 4.16 16.58
C PRO A 56 11.21 3.88 16.98
N SER A 57 10.80 4.25 18.19
CA SER A 57 9.42 4.08 18.67
C SER A 57 9.02 5.29 19.52
N PRO A 58 7.81 5.85 19.32
CA PRO A 58 6.78 5.41 18.38
C PRO A 58 7.07 5.81 16.92
N ILE A 59 6.57 5.03 15.97
CA ILE A 59 6.57 5.34 14.52
C ILE A 59 5.16 5.79 14.14
N ASN A 60 5.02 7.01 13.63
CA ASN A 60 3.76 7.53 13.09
C ASN A 60 3.40 6.81 11.78
N SER A 61 2.14 6.90 11.32
CA SER A 61 1.78 6.47 9.97
C SER A 61 2.66 7.20 8.93
N PHE A 62 2.92 6.55 7.80
CA PHE A 62 3.73 7.14 6.74
C PHE A 62 2.99 8.33 6.12
N ASP A 63 1.73 8.11 5.76
CA ASP A 63 0.81 9.09 5.22
C ASP A 63 -0.57 8.94 5.89
N CYS A 64 -1.45 9.87 5.57
CA CYS A 64 -2.86 9.77 5.89
C CYS A 64 -3.69 10.40 4.76
N ALA A 65 -4.57 9.60 4.17
CA ALA A 65 -5.30 9.99 2.98
C ALA A 65 -6.37 11.07 3.22
N GLY A 66 -6.84 11.22 4.47
CA GLY A 66 -7.86 12.20 4.85
C GLY A 66 -8.97 11.61 5.72
N GLY A 67 -9.79 12.48 6.28
CA GLY A 67 -11.13 12.14 6.77
C GLY A 67 -12.14 12.33 5.63
N PHE A 68 -12.94 11.30 5.36
CA PHE A 68 -13.89 11.27 4.25
C PHE A 68 -15.30 11.04 4.76
N ALA A 69 -16.28 11.72 4.16
CA ALA A 69 -17.69 11.42 4.37
C ALA A 69 -18.12 10.15 3.61
N GLY A 70 -19.11 9.43 4.12
CA GLY A 70 -19.65 8.19 3.56
C GLY A 70 -19.03 6.91 4.16
N ASN A 71 -19.29 5.78 3.49
CA ASN A 71 -18.72 4.49 3.86
C ASN A 71 -17.38 4.24 3.18
N ASP A 72 -16.53 3.45 3.82
CA ASP A 72 -15.27 2.93 3.32
C ASP A 72 -15.50 1.71 2.41
N MET A 73 -16.37 1.89 1.41
CA MET A 73 -16.84 0.86 0.49
C MET A 73 -16.64 1.33 -0.97
N PRO A 74 -16.56 0.41 -1.95
CA PRO A 74 -16.83 -1.02 -1.85
C PRO A 74 -15.66 -1.83 -1.26
N GLU A 75 -16.01 -2.98 -0.67
CA GLU A 75 -15.06 -4.07 -0.42
C GLU A 75 -14.62 -4.69 -1.76
N PRO A 76 -13.39 -5.22 -1.86
CA PRO A 76 -12.94 -5.93 -3.05
C PRO A 76 -13.77 -7.19 -3.28
N LYS A 77 -13.94 -7.58 -4.54
CA LYS A 77 -14.63 -8.82 -4.94
C LYS A 77 -13.64 -9.94 -5.20
N ASP A 78 -12.62 -9.66 -6.02
CA ASP A 78 -11.58 -10.62 -6.35
C ASP A 78 -10.46 -10.56 -5.29
N ASN A 79 -10.21 -9.36 -4.75
CA ASN A 79 -9.27 -9.08 -3.69
C ASN A 79 -7.82 -9.46 -4.04
N LEU A 80 -7.44 -9.20 -5.29
CA LEU A 80 -6.11 -9.48 -5.86
C LEU A 80 -5.32 -8.20 -6.15
N GLY A 81 -5.83 -7.03 -5.72
CA GLY A 81 -5.16 -5.75 -5.91
C GLY A 81 -5.41 -5.06 -7.25
N TYR A 82 -6.36 -5.57 -8.04
CA TYR A 82 -6.66 -5.06 -9.37
C TYR A 82 -7.29 -3.67 -9.37
N ALA A 83 -6.99 -2.88 -10.40
CA ALA A 83 -7.59 -1.57 -10.61
C ALA A 83 -9.12 -1.62 -10.57
N GLY A 84 -9.71 -0.75 -9.74
CA GLY A 84 -11.16 -0.67 -9.57
C GLY A 84 -11.79 -1.77 -8.70
N ASP A 85 -11.03 -2.73 -8.17
CA ASP A 85 -11.54 -3.77 -7.27
C ASP A 85 -11.46 -3.36 -5.79
N GLY A 86 -12.49 -2.64 -5.33
CA GLY A 86 -12.56 -2.13 -3.97
C GLY A 86 -12.05 -0.69 -3.82
N LEU A 87 -12.33 -0.08 -2.67
CA LEU A 87 -12.14 1.35 -2.46
C LEU A 87 -10.68 1.80 -2.64
N LEU A 88 -9.71 1.13 -1.99
CA LEU A 88 -8.29 1.51 -2.10
C LEU A 88 -7.70 1.22 -3.47
N ASN A 89 -8.34 0.38 -4.28
CA ASN A 89 -7.94 0.16 -5.67
C ASN A 89 -8.61 1.14 -6.66
N GLY A 90 -9.27 2.18 -6.16
CA GLY A 90 -9.81 3.27 -6.97
C GLY A 90 -11.24 3.05 -7.48
N ALA A 91 -11.97 2.08 -6.94
CA ALA A 91 -13.39 1.98 -7.18
C ALA A 91 -14.13 3.26 -6.72
N PRO A 92 -15.19 3.69 -7.41
CA PRO A 92 -16.07 4.75 -6.91
C PRO A 92 -16.64 4.36 -5.55
N GLN A 93 -16.61 5.30 -4.60
CA GLN A 93 -17.14 5.08 -3.26
C GLN A 93 -18.60 4.65 -3.31
N GLN A 94 -18.97 3.65 -2.52
CA GLN A 94 -20.34 3.16 -2.39
C GLN A 94 -20.84 3.27 -0.95
N GLY A 95 -22.16 3.25 -0.75
CA GLY A 95 -22.77 3.27 0.57
C GLY A 95 -22.65 4.63 1.29
N GLY A 96 -23.76 5.36 1.38
CA GLY A 96 -23.83 6.67 2.04
C GLY A 96 -23.78 7.84 1.06
N GLN A 97 -23.23 8.98 1.49
CA GLN A 97 -23.19 10.25 0.73
C GLN A 97 -22.18 10.26 -0.44
N GLY A 98 -21.53 9.13 -0.73
CA GLY A 98 -20.45 9.00 -1.70
C GLY A 98 -20.85 8.22 -2.94
N GLY A 99 -20.51 8.75 -4.12
CA GLY A 99 -20.60 8.07 -5.42
C GLY A 99 -19.42 8.42 -6.35
N GLY A 100 -18.45 9.17 -5.85
CA GLY A 100 -17.28 9.62 -6.61
C GLY A 100 -16.06 8.74 -6.35
N VAL A 101 -15.04 8.88 -7.21
CA VAL A 101 -13.74 8.22 -7.03
C VAL A 101 -12.92 9.03 -6.03
N LEU A 102 -12.71 8.49 -4.83
CA LEU A 102 -11.89 9.13 -3.79
C LEU A 102 -10.40 8.98 -4.05
N PHE A 103 -10.00 7.83 -4.61
CA PHE A 103 -8.62 7.45 -4.86
C PHE A 103 -8.39 7.16 -6.34
N PRO A 104 -8.31 8.19 -7.21
CA PRO A 104 -8.06 7.97 -8.62
C PRO A 104 -6.69 7.32 -8.81
N GLY A 105 -6.65 6.12 -9.41
CA GLY A 105 -5.44 5.31 -9.52
C GLY A 105 -5.03 4.59 -8.24
N GLY A 106 -5.88 4.56 -7.21
CA GLY A 106 -5.62 3.86 -5.95
C GLY A 106 -5.07 4.74 -4.83
N ALA A 107 -5.17 4.25 -3.60
CA ALA A 107 -4.74 4.96 -2.40
C ALA A 107 -3.23 4.82 -2.18
N PHE A 108 -2.58 5.87 -1.66
CA PHE A 108 -1.15 5.86 -1.25
C PHE A 108 -0.16 5.44 -2.36
N ILE A 109 -0.49 5.72 -3.62
CA ILE A 109 0.39 5.46 -4.77
C ILE A 109 1.37 6.61 -4.94
N SER A 110 2.63 6.28 -5.20
CA SER A 110 3.73 7.24 -5.38
C SER A 110 4.83 6.67 -6.26
N ASP A 111 5.85 7.47 -6.62
CA ASP A 111 7.01 6.98 -7.38
C ASP A 111 7.77 5.84 -6.65
N THR A 112 7.75 5.84 -5.32
CA THR A 112 8.36 4.77 -4.49
C THR A 112 7.49 3.52 -4.43
N TYR A 113 6.17 3.70 -4.51
CA TYR A 113 5.18 2.64 -4.44
C TYR A 113 4.25 2.75 -5.67
N PRO A 114 4.77 2.47 -6.88
CA PRO A 114 4.04 2.67 -8.12
C PRO A 114 2.93 1.63 -8.32
N LEU A 115 2.19 1.78 -9.41
CA LEU A 115 1.24 0.80 -9.92
C LEU A 115 1.97 -0.42 -10.51
N SER A 116 1.23 -1.50 -10.75
CA SER A 116 1.73 -2.73 -11.37
C SER A 116 0.78 -3.28 -12.41
N ASP A 117 1.27 -4.26 -13.16
CA ASP A 117 0.46 -5.14 -14.01
C ASP A 117 0.33 -6.48 -13.26
N LEU A 118 -0.68 -6.59 -12.40
CA LEU A 118 -0.96 -7.77 -11.57
C LEU A 118 -1.82 -8.79 -12.32
N ASP A 119 -2.75 -8.33 -13.15
CA ASP A 119 -3.62 -9.18 -13.94
C ASP A 119 -2.99 -9.70 -15.25
N LYS A 120 -1.83 -9.15 -15.64
CA LYS A 120 -1.01 -9.52 -16.81
C LYS A 120 -1.70 -9.19 -18.13
N ASP A 121 -2.52 -8.14 -18.16
CA ASP A 121 -3.15 -7.64 -19.37
C ASP A 121 -2.23 -6.71 -20.21
N GLY A 122 -1.10 -6.28 -19.62
CA GLY A 122 -0.09 -5.44 -20.23
C GLY A 122 -0.19 -3.96 -19.85
N GLU A 123 -1.19 -3.56 -19.06
CA GLU A 123 -1.35 -2.22 -18.50
C GLU A 123 -0.80 -2.16 -17.06
N VAL A 124 -0.10 -1.07 -16.74
CA VAL A 124 0.48 -0.86 -15.40
C VAL A 124 -0.42 0.10 -14.62
N ASP A 125 -1.58 -0.40 -14.21
CA ASP A 125 -2.62 0.40 -13.54
C ASP A 125 -3.13 -0.17 -12.21
N ASP A 126 -2.65 -1.35 -11.80
CA ASP A 126 -3.07 -2.01 -10.57
C ASP A 126 -2.41 -1.41 -9.32
N PRO A 127 -3.21 -0.92 -8.34
CA PRO A 127 -2.68 -0.34 -7.11
C PRO A 127 -2.13 -1.37 -6.11
N GLY A 128 -2.63 -2.61 -6.17
CA GLY A 128 -2.15 -3.74 -5.37
C GLY A 128 -2.78 -3.89 -3.99
N TRP A 129 -3.83 -3.16 -3.63
CA TRP A 129 -4.41 -3.25 -2.29
C TRP A 129 -5.28 -4.50 -2.10
N ILE A 130 -4.98 -5.26 -1.06
CA ILE A 130 -5.69 -6.47 -0.63
C ILE A 130 -6.28 -6.19 0.75
N MET A 131 -7.59 -6.36 0.89
CA MET A 131 -8.26 -6.31 2.18
C MET A 131 -8.01 -7.61 2.92
N LEU A 132 -7.35 -7.55 4.08
CA LEU A 132 -7.13 -8.73 4.91
C LEU A 132 -8.37 -9.04 5.75
N GLY A 133 -9.12 -8.00 6.12
CA GLY A 133 -10.37 -8.17 6.85
C GLY A 133 -10.78 -6.94 7.64
N ARG A 134 -11.81 -7.10 8.46
CA ARG A 134 -12.32 -6.04 9.34
C ARG A 134 -12.78 -6.53 10.70
N ILE A 135 -12.77 -5.62 11.67
CA ILE A 135 -13.36 -5.80 13.00
C ILE A 135 -14.54 -4.87 13.14
N ASP A 136 -15.75 -5.42 13.21
CA ASP A 136 -16.93 -4.69 13.67
C ASP A 136 -16.89 -4.57 15.20
N LEU A 137 -16.92 -3.33 15.71
CA LEU A 137 -16.79 -3.07 17.14
C LEU A 137 -18.17 -3.09 17.83
N ALA A 138 -18.24 -3.83 18.92
CA ALA A 138 -19.34 -3.78 19.87
C ALA A 138 -19.25 -2.53 20.75
N LYS A 139 -20.32 -2.28 21.53
CA LYS A 139 -20.40 -1.11 22.43
C LYS A 139 -19.33 -1.08 23.52
N ASP A 140 -18.74 -2.22 23.86
CA ASP A 140 -17.64 -2.33 24.82
C ASP A 140 -16.27 -2.00 24.21
N GLY A 141 -16.24 -1.62 22.92
CA GLY A 141 -15.04 -1.25 22.20
C GLY A 141 -14.20 -2.44 21.73
N THR A 142 -14.72 -3.66 21.79
CA THR A 142 -14.06 -4.87 21.29
C THR A 142 -14.81 -5.47 20.11
N GLY A 143 -14.14 -6.32 19.34
CA GLY A 143 -14.76 -7.03 18.23
C GLY A 143 -13.94 -8.24 17.80
N THR A 144 -14.50 -9.02 16.87
CA THR A 144 -13.81 -10.16 16.28
C THR A 144 -13.40 -9.82 14.86
N PHE A 145 -12.17 -10.15 14.50
CA PHE A 145 -11.68 -10.00 13.13
C PHE A 145 -12.36 -11.01 12.22
N LYS A 146 -12.97 -10.48 11.17
CA LYS A 146 -13.56 -11.21 10.06
C LYS A 146 -12.55 -11.15 8.93
N PRO A 147 -11.80 -12.24 8.68
CA PRO A 147 -10.87 -12.28 7.57
C PRO A 147 -11.63 -12.25 6.25
N GLU A 148 -11.01 -11.65 5.23
CA GLU A 148 -11.47 -11.70 3.85
C GLU A 148 -10.63 -12.71 3.05
N ALA A 149 -11.27 -13.34 2.07
CA ALA A 149 -10.59 -14.26 1.17
C ALA A 149 -9.73 -13.49 0.17
N ILE A 150 -8.58 -14.05 -0.20
CA ILE A 150 -7.67 -13.47 -1.22
C ILE A 150 -7.80 -14.33 -2.48
N GLY A 151 -8.32 -13.77 -3.58
CA GLY A 151 -8.59 -14.56 -4.78
C GLY A 151 -9.61 -15.69 -4.56
N GLY A 152 -10.46 -15.58 -3.53
CA GLY A 152 -11.39 -16.63 -3.12
C GLY A 152 -10.81 -17.70 -2.16
N ASP A 153 -9.55 -17.59 -1.73
CA ASP A 153 -8.94 -18.48 -0.73
C ASP A 153 -9.08 -17.89 0.68
N ASP A 154 -9.83 -18.56 1.55
CA ASP A 154 -10.07 -18.19 2.94
C ASP A 154 -9.04 -18.77 3.92
N SER A 155 -8.08 -19.55 3.42
CA SER A 155 -7.06 -20.21 4.24
C SER A 155 -5.85 -19.33 4.51
N ILE A 156 -5.69 -18.19 3.82
CA ILE A 156 -4.52 -17.30 3.95
C ILE A 156 -4.61 -16.43 5.19
N VAL A 157 -5.75 -15.76 5.40
CA VAL A 157 -5.90 -14.80 6.49
C VAL A 157 -6.68 -15.42 7.63
N TRP A 158 -6.11 -15.44 8.83
CA TRP A 158 -6.78 -16.01 10.00
C TRP A 158 -7.40 -14.95 10.90
N ALA A 159 -8.45 -15.35 11.63
CA ALA A 159 -9.15 -14.49 12.59
C ALA A 159 -8.23 -13.96 13.72
N SER A 160 -7.06 -14.57 13.95
CA SER A 160 -6.08 -14.13 14.94
C SER A 160 -5.14 -13.01 14.45
N PHE A 161 -5.18 -12.64 13.18
CA PHE A 161 -4.20 -11.70 12.60
C PHE A 161 -4.34 -10.30 13.14
N PHE A 162 -5.56 -9.89 13.48
CA PHE A 162 -5.81 -8.50 13.79
C PHE A 162 -6.69 -8.37 15.03
N THR A 163 -6.34 -7.42 15.90
CA THR A 163 -7.14 -7.08 17.07
C THR A 163 -7.22 -5.58 17.23
N VAL A 164 -8.36 -5.10 17.70
CA VAL A 164 -8.60 -3.68 18.03
C VAL A 164 -9.33 -3.61 19.36
N LYS A 165 -8.91 -2.65 20.19
CA LYS A 165 -9.62 -2.25 21.40
C LYS A 165 -9.80 -0.75 21.39
N SER A 166 -11.05 -0.30 21.30
CA SER A 166 -11.43 1.10 21.41
C SER A 166 -11.81 1.46 22.85
N ASN A 167 -11.46 2.66 23.27
CA ASN A 167 -11.91 3.24 24.55
C ASN A 167 -13.26 3.97 24.40
N GLY A 168 -13.86 3.98 23.21
CA GLY A 168 -15.15 4.62 22.91
C GLY A 168 -15.08 6.13 22.64
N ASP A 169 -13.94 6.77 22.90
CA ASP A 169 -13.74 8.22 22.76
C ASP A 169 -12.93 8.63 21.52
N GLY A 170 -12.74 7.71 20.58
CA GLY A 170 -11.88 7.90 19.41
C GLY A 170 -10.42 7.51 19.65
N THR A 171 -10.11 6.95 20.82
CA THR A 171 -8.78 6.41 21.14
C THR A 171 -8.80 4.89 21.31
N GLY A 172 -7.63 4.26 21.23
CA GLY A 172 -7.50 2.84 21.48
C GLY A 172 -6.16 2.24 21.06
N THR A 173 -6.14 0.91 20.98
CA THR A 173 -4.99 0.09 20.60
C THR A 173 -5.34 -0.88 19.49
N TRP A 174 -4.35 -1.28 18.72
CA TRP A 174 -4.47 -2.28 17.67
C TRP A 174 -3.24 -3.19 17.65
N ALA A 175 -3.38 -4.40 17.10
CA ALA A 175 -2.25 -5.27 16.81
C ALA A 175 -2.49 -6.05 15.51
N PHE A 176 -1.44 -6.14 14.69
CA PHE A 176 -1.36 -6.97 13.48
C PHE A 176 -0.28 -8.03 13.69
N THR A 177 -0.71 -9.27 13.88
CA THR A 177 0.10 -10.43 14.27
C THR A 177 -0.14 -11.60 13.32
N PRO A 178 0.34 -11.49 12.07
CA PRO A 178 0.25 -12.59 11.12
C PRO A 178 1.04 -13.82 11.60
N ASP A 179 0.58 -15.03 11.31
CA ASP A 179 1.37 -16.22 11.64
C ASP A 179 2.60 -16.38 10.71
N PRO A 180 3.61 -17.16 11.11
CA PRO A 180 4.88 -17.25 10.38
C PRO A 180 4.79 -17.81 8.96
N ASP A 181 3.77 -18.62 8.65
CA ASP A 181 3.60 -19.27 7.34
C ASP A 181 2.73 -18.46 6.35
N VAL A 182 2.23 -17.30 6.77
CA VAL A 182 1.36 -16.46 5.92
C VAL A 182 2.05 -16.04 4.61
N ALA A 183 3.34 -15.72 4.64
CA ALA A 183 4.06 -15.19 3.50
C ALA A 183 4.15 -16.25 2.39
N LYS A 184 4.31 -17.51 2.81
CA LYS A 184 4.30 -18.67 1.91
C LYS A 184 2.92 -18.92 1.31
N ARG A 185 1.85 -18.85 2.13
CA ARG A 185 0.47 -19.02 1.63
C ARG A 185 0.06 -17.92 0.66
N ALA A 186 0.44 -16.67 0.94
CA ALA A 186 0.18 -15.54 0.05
C ALA A 186 0.96 -15.65 -1.27
N PHE A 187 2.21 -16.13 -1.23
CA PHE A 187 3.05 -16.29 -2.41
C PHE A 187 2.43 -17.22 -3.46
N ASP A 188 1.77 -18.29 -3.04
CA ASP A 188 1.16 -19.26 -3.98
C ASP A 188 0.03 -18.62 -4.84
N ILE A 189 -0.58 -17.54 -4.36
CA ILE A 189 -1.65 -16.82 -5.08
C ILE A 189 -1.12 -15.57 -5.78
N LEU A 190 -0.39 -14.73 -5.05
CA LEU A 190 0.06 -13.42 -5.55
C LEU A 190 1.32 -13.53 -6.41
N GLY A 191 2.07 -14.64 -6.29
CA GLY A 191 3.32 -14.87 -7.01
C GLY A 191 4.45 -13.89 -6.65
N LYS A 192 4.26 -13.11 -5.59
CA LYS A 192 5.12 -11.99 -5.17
C LYS A 192 5.30 -11.94 -3.65
N ASN A 193 6.13 -10.99 -3.23
CA ASN A 193 6.53 -10.70 -1.86
C ASN A 193 5.34 -10.40 -0.91
N TYR A 194 5.59 -10.49 0.40
CA TYR A 194 4.53 -10.56 1.42
C TYR A 194 3.69 -9.27 1.60
N PHE A 195 4.30 -8.08 1.67
CA PHE A 195 3.65 -6.76 1.53
C PHE A 195 4.69 -5.62 1.50
N ASP A 196 4.49 -4.54 0.76
CA ASP A 196 5.37 -3.34 0.86
C ASP A 196 4.78 -2.25 1.75
N GLN A 197 3.45 -2.29 1.92
CA GLN A 197 2.67 -1.39 2.75
C GLN A 197 1.53 -2.14 3.45
N PHE A 198 1.07 -1.61 4.57
CA PHE A 198 -0.22 -1.97 5.14
C PHE A 198 -0.99 -0.71 5.56
N ALA A 199 -2.32 -0.75 5.49
CA ALA A 199 -3.17 0.36 5.85
C ALA A 199 -4.26 -0.04 6.86
N LEU A 200 -4.59 0.91 7.72
CA LEU A 200 -5.69 0.83 8.67
C LEU A 200 -6.74 1.86 8.29
N ILE A 201 -7.98 1.40 8.09
CA ILE A 201 -9.12 2.29 7.87
C ILE A 201 -10.01 2.26 9.09
N PHE A 202 -10.26 3.43 9.65
CA PHE A 202 -11.12 3.62 10.81
C PHE A 202 -12.45 4.17 10.35
N LYS A 203 -13.55 3.47 10.65
CA LYS A 203 -14.90 3.92 10.34
C LYS A 203 -15.61 4.43 11.58
N GLN A 204 -16.26 5.57 11.46
CA GLN A 204 -17.16 6.16 12.46
C GLN A 204 -18.46 6.57 11.78
N SER A 205 -19.62 6.12 12.23
CA SER A 205 -20.96 6.53 11.72
C SER A 205 -21.07 6.76 10.21
N THR A 206 -20.89 8.00 9.72
CA THR A 206 -20.96 8.39 8.29
C THR A 206 -19.63 8.93 7.75
N ALA A 207 -18.50 8.59 8.35
CA ALA A 207 -17.16 8.95 7.89
C ALA A 207 -16.11 7.90 8.16
N PHE A 208 -14.99 7.98 7.44
CA PHE A 208 -13.81 7.14 7.66
C PHE A 208 -12.51 7.91 7.45
N ALA A 209 -11.40 7.35 7.93
CA ALA A 209 -10.05 7.84 7.66
C ALA A 209 -9.11 6.67 7.45
N ALA A 210 -8.15 6.82 6.52
CA ALA A 210 -7.20 5.79 6.14
C ALA A 210 -5.76 6.26 6.43
N TYR A 211 -4.98 5.36 7.03
CA TYR A 211 -3.59 5.58 7.43
C TYR A 211 -2.74 4.41 6.93
N ASP A 212 -1.61 4.68 6.28
CA ASP A 212 -0.70 3.67 5.77
C ASP A 212 0.60 3.61 6.58
N PHE A 213 1.27 2.48 6.49
CA PHE A 213 2.59 2.23 7.00
C PHE A 213 3.38 1.51 5.92
N THR A 214 4.66 1.81 5.83
CA THR A 214 5.53 1.23 4.79
C THR A 214 6.58 0.35 5.41
N ALA A 215 6.97 -0.73 4.72
CA ALA A 215 8.02 -1.65 5.16
C ALA A 215 9.35 -0.90 5.43
N ALA A 216 9.63 0.15 4.66
CA ALA A 216 10.81 0.99 4.80
C ALA A 216 10.89 1.71 6.17
N GLN A 217 9.75 2.08 6.78
CA GLN A 217 9.73 2.66 8.14
C GLN A 217 10.30 1.70 9.19
N PHE A 218 10.28 0.41 8.91
CA PHE A 218 10.75 -0.66 9.79
C PHE A 218 12.09 -1.27 9.33
N GLY A 219 12.78 -0.61 8.38
CA GLY A 219 14.07 -1.07 7.86
C GLY A 219 13.99 -2.31 6.95
N ILE A 220 12.81 -2.57 6.37
CA ILE A 220 12.60 -3.65 5.40
C ILE A 220 12.49 -3.02 4.01
N GLU A 221 13.48 -3.26 3.15
CA GLU A 221 13.46 -2.73 1.77
C GLU A 221 12.60 -3.59 0.84
N HIS A 222 12.71 -4.92 0.91
CA HIS A 222 11.96 -5.86 0.06
C HIS A 222 11.62 -7.16 0.81
N PRO A 223 10.43 -7.29 1.41
CA PRO A 223 10.09 -8.45 2.22
C PRO A 223 9.84 -9.70 1.37
N THR A 224 10.69 -10.70 1.45
CA THR A 224 10.53 -11.96 0.68
C THR A 224 9.64 -12.97 1.40
N ALA A 225 9.17 -13.99 0.67
CA ALA A 225 8.37 -15.08 1.24
C ALA A 225 9.10 -15.88 2.34
N ASP A 226 10.45 -15.83 2.35
CA ASP A 226 11.29 -16.47 3.36
C ASP A 226 11.54 -15.59 4.60
N MET A 227 11.10 -14.33 4.59
CA MET A 227 11.26 -13.45 5.74
C MET A 227 10.23 -13.75 6.81
N THR A 228 10.70 -13.84 8.05
CA THR A 228 9.85 -13.93 9.23
C THR A 228 8.92 -12.71 9.30
N PRO A 229 7.59 -12.91 9.35
CA PRO A 229 6.63 -11.81 9.47
C PRO A 229 6.89 -10.99 10.74
N LEU A 230 6.74 -9.67 10.60
CA LEU A 230 6.73 -8.76 11.74
C LEU A 230 5.35 -8.72 12.38
N HIS A 231 5.33 -8.66 13.70
CA HIS A 231 4.16 -8.34 14.49
C HIS A 231 4.19 -6.87 14.88
N PHE A 232 3.09 -6.18 14.64
CA PHE A 232 2.93 -4.77 14.94
C PHE A 232 1.91 -4.59 16.05
N GLY A 233 2.23 -3.70 17.00
CA GLY A 233 1.31 -3.22 18.02
C GLY A 233 1.34 -1.71 18.07
N GLY A 234 0.17 -1.08 18.22
CA GLY A 234 0.05 0.35 18.09
C GLY A 234 -1.10 0.98 18.85
N THR A 235 -1.14 2.30 18.79
CA THR A 235 -2.22 3.12 19.36
C THR A 235 -2.85 3.97 18.27
N PHE A 236 -4.09 4.40 18.50
CA PHE A 236 -4.74 5.43 17.70
C PHE A 236 -5.41 6.48 18.58
N ASP A 237 -5.42 7.72 18.11
CA ASP A 237 -6.24 8.84 18.58
C ASP A 237 -6.76 9.59 17.35
N ILE A 238 -7.95 9.18 16.91
CA ILE A 238 -8.68 9.77 15.77
C ILE A 238 -9.78 10.71 16.26
N SER A 239 -9.77 11.10 17.54
CA SER A 239 -10.85 11.89 18.14
C SER A 239 -11.03 13.27 17.49
N LYS A 240 -9.96 13.82 16.92
CA LYS A 240 -9.99 15.08 16.16
C LYS A 240 -10.37 14.91 14.69
N THR A 241 -10.10 13.73 14.13
CA THR A 241 -10.32 13.40 12.73
C THR A 241 -11.75 12.92 12.50
N LEU A 242 -12.20 11.93 13.28
CA LEU A 242 -13.50 11.27 13.14
C LEU A 242 -14.42 11.43 14.36
N GLY A 243 -13.88 11.83 15.52
CA GLY A 243 -14.66 11.92 16.75
C GLY A 243 -14.78 10.58 17.49
N LYS A 244 -15.95 10.34 18.08
CA LYS A 244 -16.22 9.19 18.96
C LYS A 244 -17.09 8.14 18.29
N GLY A 245 -17.07 6.91 18.82
CA GLY A 245 -17.97 5.84 18.38
C GLY A 245 -17.54 5.18 17.08
N LEU A 246 -16.34 4.59 17.08
CA LEU A 246 -15.89 3.73 15.99
C LEU A 246 -16.90 2.60 15.74
N SER A 247 -17.26 2.37 14.48
CA SER A 247 -18.10 1.25 14.06
C SER A 247 -17.27 0.04 13.70
N HIS A 248 -16.21 0.23 12.91
CA HIS A 248 -15.31 -0.84 12.52
C HIS A 248 -13.92 -0.31 12.15
N VAL A 249 -12.97 -1.24 12.07
CA VAL A 249 -11.62 -0.99 11.57
C VAL A 249 -11.26 -2.08 10.57
N SER A 250 -10.80 -1.72 9.37
CA SER A 250 -10.32 -2.69 8.38
C SER A 250 -8.80 -2.63 8.23
N LEU A 251 -8.21 -3.80 8.01
CA LEU A 251 -6.78 -3.99 7.74
C LEU A 251 -6.59 -4.33 6.26
N TRP A 252 -5.66 -3.64 5.62
CA TRP A 252 -5.28 -3.84 4.23
C TRP A 252 -3.76 -4.02 4.12
N ALA A 253 -3.32 -4.82 3.16
CA ALA A 253 -1.92 -4.96 2.80
C ALA A 253 -1.78 -4.73 1.30
N ARG A 254 -0.62 -4.26 0.85
CA ARG A 254 -0.36 -3.99 -0.57
C ARG A 254 0.60 -5.04 -1.14
N ASP A 255 0.19 -5.68 -2.24
CA ASP A 255 1.06 -6.51 -3.05
C ASP A 255 2.15 -5.61 -3.68
N PRO A 256 3.45 -5.87 -3.43
CA PRO A 256 4.51 -5.01 -3.90
C PRO A 256 4.56 -4.83 -5.42
N SER A 257 4.64 -3.57 -5.83
CA SER A 257 5.02 -3.22 -7.19
C SER A 257 6.53 -3.31 -7.34
N PHE A 258 7.04 -4.36 -7.96
CA PHE A 258 8.43 -4.32 -8.40
C PHE A 258 8.51 -3.36 -9.59
N GLY A 259 9.25 -2.26 -9.42
CA GLY A 259 9.85 -1.64 -10.58
C GLY A 259 10.61 -2.74 -11.31
N ILE A 260 10.26 -2.98 -12.57
CA ILE A 260 11.11 -3.78 -13.45
C ILE A 260 12.53 -3.23 -13.27
N THR A 261 13.40 -4.00 -12.62
CA THR A 261 14.81 -3.78 -12.82
C THR A 261 14.99 -4.05 -14.30
N THR A 262 15.06 -2.98 -15.08
CA THR A 262 15.58 -3.05 -16.44
C THR A 262 16.97 -3.63 -16.25
N VAL A 263 17.11 -4.95 -16.40
CA VAL A 263 18.40 -5.59 -16.54
C VAL A 263 19.06 -4.79 -17.65
N PRO A 264 20.16 -4.04 -17.39
CA PRO A 264 20.88 -3.43 -18.48
C PRO A 264 21.20 -4.59 -19.40
N GLU A 265 20.68 -4.55 -20.63
CA GLU A 265 20.88 -5.59 -21.63
C GLU A 265 22.32 -6.06 -21.51
N PRO A 266 22.59 -7.35 -21.22
CA PRO A 266 23.94 -7.79 -20.93
C PRO A 266 24.83 -7.26 -22.05
N GLY A 267 25.92 -6.57 -21.71
CA GLY A 267 26.83 -5.95 -22.70
C GLY A 267 27.31 -6.92 -23.79
N ALA A 268 27.02 -8.22 -23.66
CA ALA A 268 27.02 -9.24 -24.69
C ALA A 268 26.24 -8.87 -25.98
N LEU A 269 25.08 -8.19 -25.93
CA LEU A 269 24.38 -7.74 -27.15
C LEU A 269 25.15 -6.60 -27.86
N GLY A 270 25.70 -5.66 -27.10
CA GLY A 270 26.61 -4.64 -27.62
C GLY A 270 27.91 -5.22 -28.19
N LEU A 271 28.49 -6.24 -27.52
CA LEU A 271 29.67 -6.96 -27.98
C LEU A 271 29.39 -7.81 -29.22
N LEU A 272 28.21 -8.44 -29.32
CA LEU A 272 27.77 -9.17 -30.50
C LEU A 272 27.56 -8.21 -31.69
N GLY A 273 26.99 -7.03 -31.44
CA GLY A 273 26.87 -5.96 -32.43
C GLY A 273 28.23 -5.46 -32.92
N LEU A 274 29.19 -5.23 -32.02
CA LEU A 274 30.55 -4.81 -32.38
C LEU A 274 31.34 -5.92 -33.08
N ALA A 275 31.18 -7.17 -32.67
CA ALA A 275 31.85 -8.32 -33.29
C ALA A 275 31.36 -8.55 -34.73
N THR A 276 30.05 -8.44 -34.96
CA THR A 276 29.47 -8.57 -36.31
C THR A 276 29.88 -7.42 -37.24
N LEU A 277 29.92 -6.18 -36.74
CA LEU A 277 30.45 -5.03 -37.49
C LEU A 277 31.94 -5.18 -37.79
N GLY A 278 32.74 -5.67 -36.84
CA GLY A 278 34.17 -5.95 -37.02
C GLY A 278 34.42 -7.03 -38.09
N LEU A 279 33.63 -8.11 -38.09
CA LEU A 279 33.68 -9.17 -39.11
C LEU A 279 33.28 -8.66 -40.50
N ALA A 280 32.28 -7.77 -40.59
CA ALA A 280 31.88 -7.15 -41.85
C ALA A 280 32.97 -6.22 -42.42
N PHE A 281 33.64 -5.44 -41.56
CA PHE A 281 34.75 -4.58 -41.97
C PHE A 281 35.99 -5.39 -42.38
N ALA A 282 36.30 -6.47 -41.67
CA ALA A 282 37.42 -7.35 -42.00
C ALA A 282 37.22 -8.05 -43.36
N ARG A 283 35.97 -8.41 -43.72
CA ARG A 283 35.63 -8.97 -45.03
C ARG A 283 35.79 -7.97 -46.18
N ARG A 284 35.46 -6.69 -45.97
CA ARG A 284 35.61 -5.64 -47.00
C ARG A 284 37.06 -5.25 -47.31
N LYS A 285 38.01 -5.52 -46.42
CA LYS A 285 39.44 -5.28 -46.69
C LYS A 285 40.16 -6.43 -47.42
N ARG A 286 39.49 -7.58 -47.59
CA ARG A 286 40.03 -8.77 -48.27
C ARG A 286 39.45 -9.00 -49.68
N ALA A 287 38.52 -8.16 -50.11
CA ALA A 287 38.07 -8.04 -51.50
C ALA A 287 38.71 -6.79 -52.11
#